data_AF-A0A2G6L6N7-F1
#
_entry.id   AF-A0A2G6L6N7-F1
#
_cell.length_a   1.000
_cell.length_b   1.000
_cell.length_c   1.000
_cell.angle_alpha   90.00
_cell.angle_beta   90.00
_cell.angle_gamma   90.00
#
_symmetry.space_group_name_H-M   'P 1'
#
loop_
_entity.id
_entity.type
_entity.pdbx_description
1 polymer ?
#
loop_
_entity_poly.entity_id
_entity_poly.type
_entity_poly.pdbx_seq_one_letter_code
_entity_poly.pdbx_strand_id
1 'polypeptide(L)'
;MTDALRGGACDFIGVARPVAVDPDMANHVIGNPDYEIKLRTLSTGAKAIDKMAMLDIIRYEFQLWRMADRKDPDPKMSEWLVFAKTLAGAGIYAFRKRRA
;
A
#
# COMPACT_ATOMS: atom_id res chain seq x y z
N MET A 1 17.79 8.24 -3.14
CA MET A 1 16.81 8.47 -4.22
C MET A 1 17.18 9.72 -5.02
N THR A 2 17.34 10.87 -4.37
CA THR A 2 17.82 12.11 -5.03
C THR A 2 19.18 11.96 -5.72
N ASP A 3 20.08 11.15 -5.15
CA ASP A 3 21.39 10.89 -5.76
C ASP A 3 21.31 10.14 -7.09
N ALA A 4 20.30 9.28 -7.27
CA ALA A 4 20.09 8.56 -8.53
C ALA A 4 19.65 9.49 -9.67
N LEU A 5 18.77 10.46 -9.36
CA LEU A 5 18.39 11.53 -10.30
C LEU A 5 19.59 12.43 -10.63
N ARG A 6 20.29 12.93 -9.60
CA ARG A 6 21.45 13.83 -9.78
C ARG A 6 22.61 13.15 -10.51
N GLY A 7 22.79 11.86 -10.30
CA GLY A 7 23.81 11.05 -10.95
C GLY A 7 23.44 10.56 -12.35
N GLY A 8 22.24 10.89 -12.87
CA GLY A 8 21.79 10.45 -14.20
C GLY A 8 21.49 8.95 -14.31
N ALA A 9 21.32 8.26 -13.18
CA ALA A 9 20.96 6.84 -13.18
C ALA A 9 19.49 6.61 -13.57
N CYS A 10 18.64 7.62 -13.42
CA CYS A 10 17.26 7.62 -13.92
C CYS A 10 16.76 9.05 -14.17
N ASP A 11 15.83 9.22 -15.11
CA ASP A 11 15.19 10.50 -15.41
C ASP A 11 14.01 10.81 -14.48
N PHE A 12 13.37 9.76 -13.95
CA PHE A 12 12.17 9.86 -13.11
C PHE A 12 12.21 8.87 -11.95
N ILE A 13 11.48 9.20 -10.89
CA ILE A 13 11.24 8.33 -9.75
C ILE A 13 9.75 8.06 -9.65
N GLY A 14 9.37 6.80 -9.83
CA GLY A 14 8.00 6.35 -9.56
C GLY A 14 7.75 6.19 -8.06
N VAL A 15 6.58 6.65 -7.61
CA VAL A 15 6.13 6.52 -6.21
C VAL A 15 4.83 5.71 -6.21
N ALA A 16 4.78 4.59 -5.48
CA ALA A 16 3.65 3.67 -5.53
C ALA A 16 2.75 3.74 -4.28
N ARG A 17 3.29 3.39 -3.09
CA ARG A 17 2.47 3.25 -1.87
C ARG A 17 1.73 4.53 -1.46
N PRO A 18 2.35 5.73 -1.48
CA PRO A 18 1.62 6.99 -1.29
C PRO A 18 0.41 7.17 -2.21
N VAL A 19 0.55 6.85 -3.50
CA VAL A 19 -0.51 6.97 -4.51
C VAL A 19 -1.65 5.98 -4.28
N ALA A 20 -1.36 4.82 -3.68
CA ALA A 20 -2.40 3.87 -3.29
C ALA A 20 -3.30 4.40 -2.16
N VAL A 21 -2.75 5.27 -1.28
CA VAL A 21 -3.48 5.88 -0.16
C VAL A 21 -4.21 7.15 -0.59
N ASP A 22 -3.53 8.00 -1.35
CA ASP A 22 -4.05 9.26 -1.86
C ASP A 22 -3.78 9.34 -3.37
N PRO A 23 -4.81 9.10 -4.21
CA PRO A 23 -4.68 9.16 -5.66
C PRO A 23 -4.31 10.56 -6.19
N ASP A 24 -4.68 11.61 -5.46
CA ASP A 24 -4.42 13.01 -5.81
C ASP A 24 -3.12 13.54 -5.18
N MET A 25 -2.30 12.65 -4.60
CA MET A 25 -1.04 12.98 -3.92
C MET A 25 -0.12 13.87 -4.76
N ALA A 26 -0.08 13.69 -6.09
CA ALA A 26 0.71 14.55 -6.97
C ALA A 26 0.28 16.02 -6.90
N ASN A 27 -1.03 16.28 -6.95
CA ASN A 27 -1.58 17.63 -6.85
C ASN A 27 -1.35 18.20 -5.45
N HIS A 28 -1.52 17.37 -4.41
CA HIS A 28 -1.32 17.80 -3.03
C HIS A 28 0.13 18.17 -2.71
N VAL A 29 1.11 17.40 -3.21
CA VAL A 29 2.54 17.72 -3.02
C VAL A 29 2.96 18.96 -3.78
N ILE A 30 2.43 19.19 -4.99
CA ILE A 30 2.73 20.40 -5.77
C ILE A 30 2.11 21.64 -5.10
N GLY A 31 0.89 21.52 -4.58
CA GLY A 31 0.12 22.63 -4.01
C GLY A 31 0.41 22.95 -2.54
N ASN A 32 1.00 22.01 -1.78
CA ASN A 32 1.26 22.17 -0.36
C ASN A 32 2.66 21.63 0.03
N PRO A 33 3.63 22.51 0.34
CA PRO A 33 4.97 22.11 0.76
C PRO A 33 5.02 21.27 2.04
N ASP A 34 4.01 21.41 2.91
CA ASP A 34 3.92 20.71 4.20
C ASP A 34 3.10 19.41 4.10
N TYR A 35 2.71 18.99 2.90
CA TYR A 35 1.96 17.75 2.71
C TYR A 35 2.81 16.54 3.11
N GLU A 36 2.31 15.76 4.06
CA GLU A 36 2.97 14.55 4.56
C GLU A 36 1.96 13.39 4.61
N ILE A 37 2.35 12.24 4.06
CA ILE A 37 1.62 10.98 4.30
C ILE A 37 2.36 10.15 5.35
N LYS A 38 1.78 10.05 6.53
CA LYS A 38 2.27 9.14 7.58
C LYS A 38 1.78 7.72 7.31
N LEU A 39 2.57 6.98 6.53
CA LEU A 39 2.37 5.55 6.34
C LEU A 39 2.65 4.85 7.68
N ARG A 40 1.60 4.39 8.35
CA ARG A 40 1.74 3.61 9.58
C ARG A 40 2.22 2.21 9.21
N THR A 41 3.24 1.70 9.91
CA THR A 41 3.49 0.25 9.98
C THR A 41 2.40 -0.34 10.86
N LEU A 42 1.51 -1.14 10.27
CA LEU A 42 0.42 -1.76 11.00
C LEU A 42 0.88 -3.11 11.54
N SER A 43 0.41 -3.40 12.75
CA SER A 43 0.67 -4.64 13.46
C SER A 43 -0.61 -5.10 14.10
N THR A 44 -0.89 -6.39 14.00
CA THR A 44 -1.97 -7.07 14.72
C THR A 44 -1.64 -7.29 16.19
N GLY A 45 -0.45 -6.90 16.64
CA GLY A 45 0.08 -7.20 17.98
C GLY A 45 0.63 -8.62 18.12
N ALA A 46 0.40 -9.51 17.15
CA ALA A 46 0.90 -10.87 17.13
C ALA A 46 1.96 -11.05 16.04
N LYS A 47 3.25 -11.11 16.45
CA LYS A 47 4.41 -11.22 15.55
C LYS A 47 4.30 -12.33 14.50
N ALA A 48 3.68 -13.47 14.86
CA ALA A 48 3.49 -14.59 13.92
C ALA A 48 2.49 -14.24 12.81
N ILE A 49 1.41 -13.53 13.15
CA ILE A 49 0.39 -13.10 12.19
C ILE A 49 0.95 -11.98 11.32
N ASP A 50 1.63 -10.98 11.90
CA ASP A 50 2.25 -9.89 11.13
C ASP A 50 3.27 -10.42 10.10
N LYS A 51 4.06 -11.42 10.49
CA LYS A 51 5.04 -12.06 9.62
C LYS A 51 4.41 -12.92 8.52
N MET A 52 3.26 -13.53 8.80
CA MET A 52 2.56 -14.41 7.86
C MET A 52 1.68 -13.61 6.88
N ALA A 53 1.04 -12.55 7.37
CA ALA A 53 0.00 -11.86 6.66
C ALA A 53 0.49 -10.61 5.91
N MET A 54 1.68 -10.07 6.20
CA MET A 54 2.18 -8.81 5.61
C MET A 54 1.05 -7.77 5.46
N LEU A 55 0.29 -7.56 6.54
CA LEU A 55 -1.01 -6.89 6.50
C LEU A 55 -0.93 -5.47 5.94
N ASP A 56 0.19 -4.82 6.17
CA ASP A 56 0.54 -3.54 5.57
C ASP A 56 0.41 -3.57 4.05
N ILE A 57 0.93 -4.60 3.39
CA ILE A 57 0.91 -4.74 1.93
C ILE A 57 -0.51 -5.03 1.43
N ILE A 58 -1.22 -5.94 2.11
CA ILE A 58 -2.56 -6.37 1.70
C ILE A 58 -3.53 -5.19 1.66
N ARG A 59 -3.42 -4.24 2.60
CA ARG A 59 -4.28 -3.06 2.63
C ARG A 59 -4.05 -2.15 1.42
N TYR A 60 -2.79 -1.89 1.04
CA TYR A 60 -2.48 -1.11 -0.17
C TYR A 60 -2.97 -1.82 -1.43
N GLU A 61 -2.78 -3.14 -1.52
CA GLU A 61 -3.27 -3.94 -2.65
C GLU A 61 -4.79 -3.89 -2.77
N PHE A 62 -5.51 -3.93 -1.66
CA PHE A 62 -6.96 -3.82 -1.67
C PHE A 62 -7.43 -2.43 -2.12
N GLN A 63 -6.73 -1.37 -1.73
CA GLN A 63 -7.03 -0.02 -2.24
C GLN A 63 -6.80 0.06 -3.75
N LEU A 64 -5.72 -0.52 -4.27
CA LEU A 64 -5.49 -0.65 -5.72
C LEU A 64 -6.62 -1.43 -6.40
N TRP A 65 -7.10 -2.52 -5.80
CA TRP A 65 -8.19 -3.32 -6.33
C TRP A 65 -9.53 -2.55 -6.36
N ARG A 66 -9.82 -1.76 -5.32
CA ARG A 66 -10.98 -0.85 -5.29
C ARG A 66 -10.91 0.18 -6.41
N MET A 67 -9.74 0.78 -6.62
CA MET A 67 -9.56 1.76 -7.69
C MET A 67 -9.69 1.12 -9.08
N ALA A 68 -9.19 -0.10 -9.27
CA ALA A 68 -9.43 -0.88 -10.50
C ALA A 68 -10.93 -1.11 -10.76
N ASP A 69 -11.70 -1.28 -9.68
CA ASP A 69 -13.17 -1.38 -9.67
C ASP A 69 -13.92 -0.03 -9.81
N ARG A 70 -13.21 1.07 -10.08
CA ARG A 70 -13.74 2.46 -10.11
C ARG A 70 -14.37 2.92 -8.79
N LYS A 71 -13.86 2.41 -7.66
CA LYS A 71 -14.25 2.83 -6.31
C LYS A 71 -13.14 3.62 -5.67
N ASP A 72 -13.50 4.65 -4.91
CA ASP A 72 -12.52 5.44 -4.16
C ASP A 72 -11.80 4.58 -3.10
N PRO A 73 -10.52 4.87 -2.81
CA PRO A 73 -9.81 4.26 -1.71
C PRO A 73 -10.48 4.62 -0.38
N ASP A 74 -10.52 3.65 0.53
CA ASP A 74 -11.13 3.81 1.85
C ASP A 74 -10.06 3.71 2.93
N PRO A 75 -9.68 4.85 3.55
CA PRO A 75 -8.66 4.89 4.58
C PRO A 75 -9.14 4.42 5.96
N LYS A 76 -10.45 4.21 6.18
CA LYS A 76 -11.03 3.79 7.47
C LYS A 76 -11.42 2.32 7.52
N MET A 77 -11.09 1.56 6.48
CA MET A 77 -11.50 0.17 6.36
C MET A 77 -10.83 -0.74 7.41
N SER A 78 -11.62 -1.65 7.98
CA SER A 78 -11.12 -2.63 8.96
C SER A 78 -10.14 -3.62 8.31
N GLU A 79 -8.92 -3.67 8.85
CA GLU A 79 -7.82 -4.52 8.37
C GLU A 79 -8.17 -6.01 8.42
N TRP A 80 -8.89 -6.44 9.47
CA TRP A 80 -9.32 -7.82 9.62
C TRP A 80 -10.30 -8.26 8.53
N LEU A 81 -11.17 -7.35 8.11
CA LEU A 81 -12.16 -7.63 7.06
C LEU A 81 -11.47 -7.72 5.69
N VAL A 82 -10.49 -6.85 5.43
CA VAL A 82 -9.67 -6.92 4.22
C VAL A 82 -8.83 -8.19 4.21
N PHE A 83 -8.16 -8.53 5.31
CA PHE A 83 -7.39 -9.77 5.42
C PHE A 83 -8.24 -11.02 5.21
N ALA A 84 -9.41 -11.10 5.86
CA ALA A 84 -10.33 -12.22 5.68
C ALA A 84 -10.81 -12.34 4.23
N LYS A 85 -11.14 -11.23 3.55
CA LYS A 85 -11.49 -11.23 2.12
C LYS A 85 -10.33 -11.67 1.24
N THR A 86 -9.12 -11.19 1.51
CA THR A 86 -7.92 -11.58 0.76
C THR A 86 -7.60 -13.04 0.94
N LEU A 87 -7.70 -13.58 2.17
CA LEU A 87 -7.55 -15.01 2.43
C LEU A 87 -8.63 -15.83 1.72
N ALA A 88 -9.89 -15.41 1.80
CA ALA A 88 -11.00 -16.10 1.13
C ALA A 88 -10.84 -16.11 -0.39
N GLY A 89 -10.39 -14.99 -0.98
CA GLY A 89 -10.13 -14.87 -2.43
C GLY A 89 -8.87 -15.63 -2.88
N ALA A 90 -7.84 -15.71 -2.04
CA ALA A 90 -6.62 -16.47 -2.34
C ALA A 90 -6.81 -17.99 -2.16
N GLY A 91 -7.76 -18.43 -1.33
CA GLY A 91 -8.05 -19.85 -1.10
C GLY A 91 -6.81 -20.63 -0.67
N ILE A 92 -6.55 -21.78 -1.32
CA ILE A 92 -5.39 -22.64 -1.03
C ILE A 92 -4.05 -21.91 -1.31
N TYR A 93 -4.04 -20.90 -2.19
CA TYR A 93 -2.84 -20.14 -2.51
C TYR A 93 -2.40 -19.20 -1.38
N ALA A 94 -3.27 -18.92 -0.40
CA ALA A 94 -2.90 -18.16 0.81
C ALA A 94 -1.80 -18.85 1.63
N PHE A 95 -1.70 -20.18 1.55
CA PHE A 95 -0.67 -20.98 2.24
C PHE A 95 0.63 -21.10 1.45
N ARG A 96 0.68 -20.57 0.21
CA ARG A 96 1.88 -20.58 -0.61
C ARG A 96 2.70 -19.33 -0.32
N LYS A 97 3.99 -19.52 0.01
CA LYS A 97 4.91 -18.44 0.33
C LYS A 97 4.95 -17.38 -0.79
N ARG A 98 4.47 -16.16 -0.51
CA ARG A 98 4.60 -15.02 -1.44
C ARG A 98 6.08 -14.68 -1.61
N ARG A 99 6.50 -14.45 -2.86
CA ARG A 99 7.83 -13.91 -3.15
C ARG A 99 7.76 -12.38 -2.94
N ALA A 100 8.70 -11.86 -2.18
CA ALA A 100 8.89 -10.43 -1.94
C ALA A 100 9.73 -9.82 -3.07
#